data_AF-A0A223RXB7-F1
#
_entry.id   AF-A0A223RXB7-F1
#
_cell.length_a   1.000
_cell.length_b   1.000
_cell.length_c   1.000
_cell.angle_alpha   90.00
_cell.angle_beta   90.00
_cell.angle_gamma   90.00
#
_symmetry.space_group_name_H-M   'P 1'
#
loop_
_entity.id
_entity.type
_entity.pdbx_description
1 polymer ?
#
loop_
_entity_poly.entity_id
_entity_poly.type
_entity_poly.pdbx_seq_one_letter_code
_entity_poly.pdbx_strand_id
1 'polypeptide(L)'
;MGDGYRVDIEKLTRLISDLDNAADDITAANRALGDARGRDLGTSGIDDASDGFRERWSHGIEKIAEGAKATSEALGSARETYAKLEQEVVSLVTSAVTQQQSSSGGSDGQDSQGEMSAIEQRMAGQ
;
A
#
# COMPACT_ATOMS: atom_id res chain seq x y z
N MET A 1 10.27 5.24 -6.66
CA MET A 1 8.93 5.85 -6.84
C MET A 1 8.00 5.15 -5.86
N GLY A 2 7.60 5.78 -4.75
CA GLY A 2 6.82 5.08 -3.72
C GLY A 2 6.27 5.95 -2.59
N ASP A 3 6.79 7.17 -2.41
CA ASP A 3 6.37 8.03 -1.30
C ASP A 3 5.00 8.70 -1.48
N GLY A 4 4.53 8.91 -2.71
CA GLY A 4 3.23 9.53 -2.97
C GLY A 4 2.07 8.73 -2.34
N TYR A 5 2.00 7.44 -2.65
CA TYR A 5 0.89 6.58 -2.22
C TYR A 5 0.82 6.34 -0.71
N ARG A 6 1.97 6.33 -0.01
CA ARG A 6 2.00 6.20 1.46
C ARG A 6 1.41 7.45 2.12
N VAL A 7 1.84 8.61 1.65
CA VAL A 7 1.31 9.90 2.10
C VAL A 7 -0.18 10.02 1.78
N ASP A 8 -0.65 9.46 0.66
CA ASP A 8 -2.07 9.46 0.29
C ASP A 8 -2.94 8.60 1.23
N ILE A 9 -2.47 7.41 1.65
CA ILE A 9 -3.16 6.57 2.65
C ILE A 9 -3.25 7.27 4.02
N GLU A 10 -2.15 7.86 4.48
CA GLU A 10 -2.11 8.57 5.76
C GLU A 10 -3.04 9.80 5.74
N LYS A 11 -3.07 10.53 4.62
CA LYS A 11 -4.01 11.66 4.42
C LYS A 11 -5.47 11.22 4.41
N LEU A 12 -5.81 10.10 3.77
CA LEU A 12 -7.17 9.56 3.77
C LEU A 12 -7.60 9.17 5.18
N THR A 13 -6.72 8.51 5.94
CA THR A 13 -7.02 8.15 7.33
C THR A 13 -7.22 9.38 8.20
N ARG A 14 -6.38 10.41 8.02
CA ARG A 14 -6.52 11.67 8.74
C ARG A 14 -7.82 12.40 8.40
N LEU A 15 -8.19 12.44 7.12
CA LEU A 15 -9.46 13.01 6.67
C LEU A 15 -10.66 12.33 7.34
N ILE A 16 -10.62 11.00 7.48
CA ILE A 16 -11.68 10.26 8.19
C ILE A 16 -11.78 10.74 9.64
N SER A 17 -10.66 10.80 10.36
CA SER A 17 -10.64 11.26 11.76
C SER A 17 -11.12 12.71 11.90
N ASP A 18 -10.75 13.60 10.97
CA ASP A 18 -11.17 15.00 11.00
C ASP A 18 -12.69 15.13 10.76
N LEU A 19 -13.25 14.33 9.86
CA LEU A 19 -14.69 14.29 9.58
C LEU A 19 -15.51 13.74 10.76
N ASP A 20 -14.99 12.73 11.45
CA ASP A 20 -15.62 12.13 12.62
C ASP A 20 -15.72 13.14 13.79
N ASN A 21 -14.61 13.81 14.09
CA ASN A 21 -14.56 14.88 15.10
C ASN A 21 -15.55 16.02 14.76
N ALA A 22 -15.62 16.43 13.49
CA ALA A 22 -16.55 17.47 13.06
C ALA A 22 -18.02 17.05 13.20
N ALA A 23 -18.35 15.77 13.01
CA ALA A 23 -19.70 15.24 13.22
C ALA A 23 -20.10 15.28 14.70
N ASP A 24 -19.19 14.91 15.58
CA ASP A 24 -19.38 14.99 17.03
C ASP A 24 -19.58 16.43 17.51
N ASP A 25 -18.75 17.36 17.03
CA ASP A 25 -18.83 18.78 17.36
C ASP A 25 -20.18 19.38 16.92
N ILE A 26 -20.64 19.08 15.70
CA ILE A 26 -21.93 19.55 15.18
C ILE A 26 -23.10 18.93 15.97
N THR A 27 -22.97 17.67 16.37
CA THR A 27 -23.97 16.98 17.17
C THR A 27 -24.08 17.59 18.57
N ALA A 28 -22.93 17.89 19.20
CA ALA A 28 -22.87 18.56 20.50
C ALA A 28 -23.41 19.99 20.43
N ALA A 29 -23.05 20.75 19.40
CA ALA A 29 -23.54 22.11 19.18
C ALA A 29 -25.07 22.14 19.00
N ASN A 30 -25.64 21.22 18.22
CA ASN A 30 -27.10 21.14 18.07
C ASN A 30 -27.80 20.73 19.37
N ARG A 31 -27.25 19.79 20.15
CA ARG A 31 -27.81 19.44 21.47
C ARG A 31 -27.81 20.65 22.41
N ALA A 32 -26.71 21.40 22.47
CA ALA A 32 -26.62 22.62 23.26
C ALA A 32 -27.62 23.68 22.80
N LEU A 33 -27.87 23.77 21.49
CA LEU A 33 -28.87 24.67 20.93
C LEU A 33 -30.31 24.24 21.28
N GLY A 34 -30.61 22.94 21.27
CA GLY A 34 -31.89 22.37 21.69
C GLY A 34 -32.16 22.60 23.19
N ASP A 35 -31.19 22.27 24.05
CA ASP A 35 -31.27 22.48 25.50
C ASP A 35 -31.45 23.96 25.87
N ALA A 36 -30.78 24.87 25.16
CA ALA A 36 -30.94 26.31 25.34
C ALA A 36 -32.34 26.80 24.87
N ARG A 37 -32.91 26.19 23.82
CA ARG A 37 -34.24 26.53 23.27
C ARG A 37 -35.40 26.03 24.12
N GLY A 38 -35.26 24.87 24.76
CA GLY A 38 -36.26 24.30 25.69
C GLY A 38 -36.55 25.18 26.91
N ARG A 39 -35.71 26.19 27.20
CA ARG A 39 -35.86 27.09 28.33
C ARG A 39 -36.54 28.43 27.99
N ASP A 40 -36.68 28.80 26.70
CA ASP A 40 -37.17 30.14 26.33
C ASP A 40 -37.94 30.26 24.99
N LEU A 41 -37.92 29.27 24.09
CA LEU A 41 -38.46 29.42 22.74
C LEU A 41 -39.24 28.18 22.29
N GLY A 42 -40.54 28.15 22.58
CA GLY A 42 -41.45 27.06 22.21
C GLY A 42 -41.45 26.78 20.70
N THR A 43 -40.73 25.76 20.25
CA THR A 43 -40.60 25.39 18.83
C THR A 43 -40.32 23.89 18.65
N SER A 44 -41.32 23.03 18.93
CA SER A 44 -41.17 21.57 18.78
C SER A 44 -40.72 21.12 17.38
N GLY A 45 -41.09 21.86 16.33
CA GLY A 45 -40.68 21.56 14.94
C GLY A 45 -39.21 21.89 14.62
N ILE A 46 -38.56 22.76 15.40
CA ILE A 46 -37.13 23.06 15.22
C ILE A 46 -36.27 21.95 15.84
N ASP A 47 -36.73 21.36 16.94
CA ASP A 47 -36.04 20.27 17.62
C ASP A 47 -36.05 19.01 16.73
N ASP A 48 -37.21 18.66 16.20
CA ASP A 48 -37.40 17.50 15.30
C ASP A 48 -36.59 17.62 14.00
N ALA A 49 -36.54 18.83 13.41
CA ALA A 49 -35.72 19.10 12.24
C ALA A 49 -34.21 19.06 12.53
N SER A 50 -33.80 19.48 13.74
CA SER A 50 -32.40 19.45 14.17
C SER A 50 -31.96 18.00 14.42
N ASP A 51 -32.81 17.18 15.02
CA ASP A 51 -32.56 15.75 15.23
C ASP A 51 -32.51 14.98 13.92
N GLY A 52 -33.45 15.22 13.01
CA GLY A 52 -33.42 14.62 11.67
C GLY A 52 -32.19 15.05 10.85
N PHE A 53 -31.71 16.28 11.03
CA PHE A 53 -30.46 16.73 10.42
C PHE A 53 -29.25 16.01 11.04
N ARG A 54 -29.18 15.89 12.37
CA ARG A 54 -28.09 15.20 13.08
C ARG A 54 -27.97 13.75 12.65
N GLU A 55 -29.08 13.02 12.60
CA GLU A 55 -29.13 11.61 12.17
C GLU A 55 -28.58 11.45 10.73
N ARG A 56 -29.10 12.27 9.81
CA ARG A 56 -28.71 12.20 8.38
C ARG A 56 -27.27 12.65 8.16
N TRP A 57 -26.80 13.63 8.92
CA TRP A 57 -25.41 14.10 8.86
C TRP A 57 -24.44 13.05 9.39
N SER A 58 -24.73 12.46 10.55
CA SER A 58 -23.94 11.37 11.12
C SER A 58 -23.84 10.19 10.16
N HIS A 59 -24.97 9.79 9.56
CA HIS A 59 -24.99 8.73 8.56
C HIS A 59 -24.16 9.09 7.31
N GLY A 60 -24.24 10.33 6.83
CA GLY A 60 -23.45 10.80 5.68
C GLY A 60 -21.95 10.73 5.94
N ILE A 61 -21.51 11.13 7.14
CA ILE A 61 -20.10 11.06 7.54
C ILE A 61 -19.63 9.62 7.66
N GLU A 62 -20.43 8.73 8.24
CA GLU A 62 -20.14 7.30 8.31
C GLU A 62 -19.93 6.70 6.90
N LYS A 63 -20.80 7.06 5.93
CA LYS A 63 -20.63 6.63 4.52
C LYS A 63 -19.38 7.17 3.86
N ILE A 64 -18.98 8.41 4.15
CA ILE A 64 -17.72 8.97 3.66
C ILE A 64 -16.54 8.22 4.27
N ALA A 65 -16.60 7.91 5.56
CA ALA A 65 -15.57 7.16 6.27
C ALA A 65 -15.40 5.73 5.70
N GLU A 66 -16.52 5.02 5.47
CA GLU A 66 -16.52 3.70 4.81
C GLU A 66 -15.84 3.76 3.44
N GLY A 67 -16.21 4.73 2.59
CA GLY A 67 -15.64 4.88 1.25
C GLY A 67 -14.15 5.24 1.25
N ALA A 68 -13.72 6.12 2.16
CA ALA A 68 -12.32 6.49 2.31
C ALA A 68 -11.48 5.31 2.81
N LYS A 69 -12.00 4.52 3.75
CA LYS A 69 -11.34 3.28 4.23
C LYS A 69 -11.19 2.26 3.11
N ALA A 70 -12.26 2.00 2.35
CA ALA A 70 -12.21 1.08 1.21
C ALA A 70 -11.18 1.52 0.15
N THR A 71 -11.09 2.83 -0.11
CA THR A 71 -10.09 3.39 -1.03
C THR A 71 -8.67 3.19 -0.51
N SER A 72 -8.45 3.45 0.78
CA SER A 72 -7.16 3.23 1.45
C SER A 72 -6.73 1.76 1.40
N GLU A 73 -7.64 0.83 1.67
CA GLU A 73 -7.38 -0.62 1.60
C GLU A 73 -7.05 -1.06 0.17
N ALA A 74 -7.81 -0.59 -0.83
CA ALA A 74 -7.54 -0.88 -2.23
C ALA A 74 -6.15 -0.37 -2.66
N LEU A 75 -5.77 0.83 -2.23
CA LEU A 75 -4.47 1.42 -2.53
C LEU A 75 -3.32 0.66 -1.84
N GLY A 76 -3.53 0.24 -0.59
CA GLY A 76 -2.60 -0.61 0.14
C GLY A 76 -2.38 -1.96 -0.55
N SER A 77 -3.46 -2.61 -0.98
CA SER A 77 -3.42 -3.87 -1.72
C SER A 77 -2.68 -3.71 -3.06
N ALA A 78 -3.00 -2.67 -3.83
CA ALA A 78 -2.32 -2.39 -5.09
C ALA A 78 -0.80 -2.22 -4.89
N ARG A 79 -0.37 -1.47 -3.86
CA ARG A 79 1.05 -1.32 -3.51
C ARG A 79 1.70 -2.66 -3.19
N GLU A 80 1.05 -3.51 -2.41
CA GLU A 80 1.58 -4.84 -2.08
C GLU A 80 1.74 -5.71 -3.33
N THR A 81 0.77 -5.68 -4.24
CA THR A 81 0.85 -6.38 -5.53
C THR A 81 2.03 -5.87 -6.36
N TYR A 82 2.22 -4.55 -6.48
CA TYR A 82 3.35 -3.98 -7.21
C TYR A 82 4.70 -4.33 -6.57
N ALA A 83 4.81 -4.30 -5.24
CA ALA A 83 6.04 -4.67 -4.55
C ALA A 83 6.40 -6.15 -4.77
N LYS A 84 5.41 -7.05 -4.75
CA LYS A 84 5.61 -8.47 -5.08
C LYS A 84 6.05 -8.64 -6.53
N LEU A 85 5.40 -7.94 -7.47
CA LEU A 85 5.78 -7.98 -8.88
C LEU A 85 7.22 -7.51 -9.10
N GLU A 86 7.64 -6.42 -8.45
CA GLU A 86 9.04 -5.95 -8.53
C GLU A 86 10.02 -7.00 -7.99
N GLN A 87 9.72 -7.64 -6.86
CA GLN A 87 10.57 -8.71 -6.31
C GLN A 87 10.68 -9.91 -7.27
N GLU A 88 9.57 -10.35 -7.86
CA GLU A 88 9.59 -11.45 -8.82
C GLU A 88 10.38 -11.09 -10.08
N VAL A 89 10.21 -9.88 -10.61
CA VAL A 89 10.97 -9.38 -11.76
C VAL A 89 12.46 -9.31 -11.43
N VAL A 90 12.84 -8.77 -10.27
CA VAL A 90 14.25 -8.72 -9.84
C VAL A 90 14.82 -10.13 -9.70
N SER A 91 14.07 -11.06 -9.11
CA SER A 91 14.48 -12.46 -8.97
C SER A 91 14.71 -13.15 -10.32
N LEU A 92 13.77 -12.98 -11.26
CA LEU A 92 13.86 -13.51 -12.62
C LEU A 92 15.05 -12.93 -13.38
N VAL A 93 15.24 -11.60 -13.33
CA VAL A 93 16.36 -10.92 -13.98
C VAL A 93 17.70 -11.36 -13.39
N THR A 94 17.79 -11.45 -12.05
CA THR A 94 19.02 -11.91 -11.38
C THR A 94 19.37 -13.34 -11.77
N SER A 95 18.36 -14.22 -11.85
CA SER A 95 18.54 -15.61 -12.28
C SER A 95 18.98 -15.70 -13.74
N ALA A 96 18.38 -14.90 -14.63
CA ALA A 96 18.76 -14.84 -16.05
C ALA A 96 20.18 -14.31 -16.25
N VAL A 97 20.57 -13.24 -15.55
CA VAL A 97 21.94 -12.69 -15.58
C VAL A 97 22.96 -13.70 -15.08
N THR A 98 22.65 -14.41 -13.99
CA THR A 98 23.54 -15.43 -13.42
C THR A 98 23.71 -16.61 -14.39
N GLN A 99 22.64 -17.02 -15.07
CA GLN A 99 22.68 -18.10 -16.05
C GLN A 99 23.42 -17.69 -17.33
N GLN A 100 23.39 -16.42 -17.71
CA GLN A 100 24.12 -15.87 -18.87
C GLN A 100 25.61 -15.64 -18.59
N GLN A 101 26.01 -15.28 -17.37
CA GLN A 101 27.43 -15.24 -16.98
C GLN A 101 28.07 -16.64 -16.91
N SER A 102 27.26 -17.65 -16.58
CA SER A 102 27.70 -19.05 -16.54
C SER A 102 27.95 -19.63 -17.94
N SER A 103 27.32 -19.07 -18.99
CA SER A 103 27.54 -19.48 -20.38
C SER A 103 28.59 -18.65 -21.12
N SER A 104 28.95 -17.45 -20.64
CA SER A 104 30.04 -16.64 -21.22
C SER A 104 31.43 -16.92 -20.64
N GLY A 105 31.55 -17.73 -19.58
CA GLY A 105 32.84 -18.10 -18.95
C GLY A 105 33.55 -19.32 -19.55
N GLY A 106 33.05 -19.87 -20.66
CA GLY A 106 33.54 -21.12 -21.25
C GLY A 106 34.01 -20.96 -22.69
N SER A 107 34.87 -20.00 -22.98
CA SER A 107 35.52 -19.87 -24.31
C SER A 107 36.81 -19.05 -24.21
N ASP A 108 37.82 -19.55 -23.51
CA ASP A 108 39.23 -19.31 -23.87
C ASP A 108 40.14 -20.29 -23.10
N GLY A 109 40.86 -21.14 -23.83
CA GLY A 109 41.64 -22.23 -23.26
C GLY A 109 41.65 -23.53 -24.08
N GLN A 110 41.36 -23.44 -25.39
CA GLN A 110 41.75 -24.47 -26.34
C GLN A 110 43.12 -24.08 -26.91
N ASP A 111 44.19 -24.26 -26.14
CA ASP A 111 45.49 -24.57 -26.72
C ASP A 111 46.50 -25.02 -25.65
N SER A 112 47.19 -26.12 -25.95
CA SER A 112 48.45 -26.54 -25.31
C SER A 112 48.40 -27.05 -23.86
N GLN A 113 47.76 -28.21 -23.61
CA GLN A 113 48.15 -29.10 -22.49
C GLN A 113 47.50 -30.50 -22.64
N GLY A 114 47.89 -31.24 -23.67
CA GLY A 114 47.45 -32.63 -23.87
C GLY A 114 48.47 -33.56 -24.52
N GLU A 115 49.57 -33.02 -25.07
CA GLU A 115 50.52 -33.82 -25.85
C GLU A 115 51.78 -34.26 -25.09
N MET A 116 52.01 -33.78 -23.85
CA MET A 116 53.08 -34.28 -22.98
C MET A 116 52.51 -35.20 -21.89
N SER A 117 52.09 -36.40 -22.27
CA SER A 117 51.90 -37.51 -21.31
C SER A 117 52.01 -38.89 -21.94
N ALA A 118 51.69 -39.04 -23.23
CA ALA A 118 51.77 -40.32 -23.91
C ALA A 118 53.20 -40.69 -24.39
N ILE A 119 54.06 -39.71 -24.67
CA ILE A 119 55.41 -39.94 -25.22
C ILE A 119 56.46 -40.17 -24.11
N GLU A 120 56.28 -39.61 -22.92
CA GLU A 120 57.16 -39.86 -21.77
C GLU A 120 56.85 -41.19 -21.06
N GLN A 121 55.59 -41.64 -21.05
CA GLN A 121 55.22 -42.91 -20.40
C GLN A 121 55.75 -44.16 -21.12
N ARG A 122 56.14 -44.04 -22.40
CA ARG A 122 56.74 -45.15 -23.18
C ARG A 122 58.26 -45.23 -23.12
N MET A 123 58.94 -44.27 -22.49
CA MET A 123 60.41 -44.24 -22.43
C MET A 123 60.99 -44.61 -21.05
N ALA A 124 60.16 -44.67 -20.01
CA ALA A 124 60.56 -45.10 -18.65
C ALA A 124 60.35 -46.60 -18.38
N GLY A 125 60.04 -47.40 -19.41
CA GLY A 125 59.62 -48.79 -19.28
C GLY A 125 60.29 -49.79 -20.22
N GLN A 126 61.58 -49.60 -20.55
CA GLN A 126 62.43 -50.63 -21.15
C GLN A 126 63.78 -50.71 -20.44
#